data_AF-A0AAJ4ZQ18-F1
#
_entry.id   AF-A0AAJ4ZQ18-F1
#
_cell.length_a   1.000
_cell.length_b   1.000
_cell.length_c   1.000
_cell.angle_alpha   90.00
_cell.angle_beta   90.00
_cell.angle_gamma   90.00
#
_symmetry.space_group_name_H-M   'P 1'
#
loop_
_entity.id
_entity.type
_entity.pdbx_description
1 polymer ?
#
loop_
_entity_poly.entity_id
_entity_poly.type
_entity_poly.pdbx_seq_one_letter_code
_entity_poly.pdbx_strand_id
1 'polypeptide(L)'
;MPNQMTGPNPIQVYLSEIGLPWLLTRAHLAKRYGVRPHAVYDWDAIEIETPRPFVNHLLWPLSAQVSPQFSPNEPATEFSAVSYVSDNAAENLRCTVDQLQPFLGDGTVLRSSNSLGHRWVASLASVELHVWPPEMQQGLALNPAYEKESRLKAGCWIGITTGFRPWVSETEIAQIMAFEPVARIREEWLGAAPSFPRSGLQYELEFTRPPDAAFDHCRGWIGCSSDRTAFIFYGRELYFVPMEAVVQLQVERVLPAKGPGGSSLRVLCRCDYAGQETKTLTICSANGAGDLDELAATVSRAIAKPLVLLPHVYDC
;
A
#
# COMPACT_ATOMS: atom_id res chain seq x y z
N MET A 1 -22.88 -3.91 2.12
CA MET A 1 -22.49 -3.93 3.54
C MET A 1 -21.32 -4.89 3.67
N PRO A 2 -20.10 -4.44 3.97
CA PRO A 2 -18.99 -5.36 4.17
C PRO A 2 -19.19 -6.06 5.51
N ASN A 3 -19.27 -7.38 5.43
CA ASN A 3 -19.39 -8.32 6.54
C ASN A 3 -18.19 -8.10 7.48
N GLN A 4 -18.42 -7.55 8.67
CA GLN A 4 -17.43 -7.60 9.74
C GLN A 4 -17.27 -9.07 10.12
N MET A 5 -16.23 -9.74 9.62
CA MET A 5 -15.86 -11.06 10.11
C MET A 5 -15.47 -10.92 11.58
N THR A 6 -16.33 -11.40 12.47
CA THR A 6 -16.17 -11.38 13.93
C THR A 6 -15.22 -12.48 14.44
N GLY A 7 -14.14 -12.73 13.72
CA GLY A 7 -13.10 -13.72 14.06
C GLY A 7 -11.70 -13.17 13.81
N PRO A 8 -10.65 -13.81 14.36
CA PRO A 8 -9.27 -13.40 14.10
C PRO A 8 -8.98 -13.45 12.60
N ASN A 9 -8.23 -12.47 12.09
CA ASN A 9 -7.91 -12.37 10.67
C ASN A 9 -7.11 -13.61 10.22
N PRO A 10 -7.65 -14.49 9.34
CA PRO A 10 -7.04 -15.77 9.01
C PRO A 10 -5.66 -15.62 8.36
N ILE A 11 -5.44 -14.54 7.61
CA ILE A 11 -4.14 -14.24 7.01
C ILE A 11 -3.12 -13.94 8.11
N GLN A 12 -3.43 -13.02 9.03
CA GLN A 12 -2.53 -12.67 10.13
C GLN A 12 -2.26 -13.83 11.09
N VAL A 13 -3.28 -14.67 11.33
CA VAL A 13 -3.12 -15.93 12.08
C VAL A 13 -2.12 -16.83 11.36
N TYR A 14 -2.33 -17.08 10.06
CA TYR A 14 -1.44 -17.93 9.27
C TYR A 14 0.00 -17.41 9.24
N LEU A 15 0.21 -16.11 9.04
CA LEU A 15 1.54 -15.49 9.10
C LEU A 15 2.23 -15.75 10.45
N SER A 16 1.49 -15.63 11.55
CA SER A 16 2.01 -15.90 12.89
C SER A 16 2.31 -17.38 13.10
N GLU A 17 1.44 -18.27 12.61
CA GLU A 17 1.57 -19.72 12.71
C GLU A 17 2.78 -20.28 11.95
N ILE A 18 3.11 -19.72 10.78
CA ILE A 18 4.33 -20.11 10.06
C ILE A 18 5.60 -19.54 10.72
N GLY A 19 5.43 -18.61 11.66
CA GLY A 19 6.51 -17.94 12.38
C GLY A 19 7.08 -16.72 11.65
N LEU A 20 6.31 -16.09 10.75
CA LEU A 20 6.70 -14.83 10.13
C LEU A 20 6.56 -13.70 11.17
N PRO A 21 7.63 -12.96 11.52
CA PRO A 21 7.58 -11.90 12.51
C PRO A 21 7.05 -10.58 11.92
N TRP A 22 5.84 -10.62 11.35
CA TRP A 22 5.25 -9.54 10.54
C TRP A 22 4.90 -8.25 11.31
N LEU A 23 4.96 -8.28 12.65
CA LEU A 23 4.82 -7.12 13.52
C LEU A 23 6.16 -6.47 13.91
N LEU A 24 7.30 -7.09 13.57
CA LEU A 24 8.60 -6.45 13.81
C LEU A 24 8.81 -5.31 12.83
N THR A 25 9.36 -4.21 13.36
CA THR A 25 9.77 -3.07 12.55
C THR A 25 10.81 -3.48 11.51
N ARG A 26 10.86 -2.75 10.40
CA ARG A 26 11.84 -2.96 9.34
C ARG A 26 13.27 -2.93 9.84
N ALA A 27 13.60 -2.03 10.78
CA ALA A 27 14.91 -1.99 11.44
C ALA A 27 15.22 -3.30 12.18
N HIS A 28 14.25 -3.86 12.92
CA HIS A 28 14.44 -5.12 13.62
C HIS A 28 14.55 -6.31 12.66
N LEU A 29 13.76 -6.33 11.58
CA LEU A 29 13.87 -7.34 10.53
C LEU A 29 15.25 -7.28 9.87
N ALA A 30 15.70 -6.10 9.47
CA ALA A 30 17.02 -5.90 8.85
C ALA A 30 18.16 -6.32 9.79
N LYS A 31 18.08 -5.99 11.08
CA LYS A 31 19.06 -6.40 12.09
C LYS A 31 19.09 -7.92 12.28
N ARG A 32 17.92 -8.58 12.22
CA ARG A 32 17.79 -10.01 12.50
C ARG A 32 18.15 -10.89 11.30
N TYR A 33 17.74 -10.50 10.09
CA TYR A 33 17.85 -11.32 8.89
C TYR A 33 18.87 -10.79 7.87
N GLY A 34 19.36 -9.56 8.07
CA GLY A 34 20.23 -8.87 7.13
C GLY A 34 19.47 -8.25 5.96
N VAL A 35 20.13 -7.30 5.29
CA VAL A 35 19.69 -6.74 4.00
C VAL A 35 20.63 -7.27 2.93
N ARG A 36 20.07 -7.77 1.82
CA ARG A 36 20.85 -8.24 0.68
C ARG A 36 20.18 -7.85 -0.64
N PRO A 37 20.95 -7.70 -1.73
CA PRO A 37 20.38 -7.61 -3.06
C PRO A 37 19.51 -8.85 -3.34
N HIS A 38 18.32 -8.65 -3.86
CA HIS A 38 17.47 -9.75 -4.25
C HIS A 38 18.12 -10.54 -5.40
N ALA A 39 18.03 -11.88 -5.38
CA ALA A 39 18.74 -12.75 -6.32
C ALA A 39 18.45 -12.44 -7.81
N VAL A 40 17.21 -12.03 -8.10
CA VAL A 40 16.73 -11.80 -9.47
C VAL A 40 16.41 -10.34 -9.79
N TYR A 41 15.80 -9.61 -8.85
CA TYR A 41 15.32 -8.24 -9.06
C TYR A 41 16.37 -7.23 -8.61
N ASP A 42 16.43 -6.07 -9.27
CA ASP A 42 17.43 -5.03 -9.01
C ASP A 42 17.03 -4.12 -7.84
N TRP A 43 16.75 -4.73 -6.70
CA TRP A 43 16.36 -4.06 -5.44
C TRP A 43 16.93 -4.81 -4.23
N ASP A 44 17.07 -4.12 -3.10
CA ASP A 44 17.46 -4.75 -1.85
C ASP A 44 16.23 -5.36 -1.15
N ALA A 45 16.44 -6.49 -0.48
CA ALA A 45 15.40 -7.21 0.23
C ALA A 45 15.90 -7.76 1.58
N ILE A 46 14.94 -7.93 2.49
CA ILE A 46 15.09 -8.71 3.71
C ILE A 46 14.36 -10.03 3.46
N GLU A 47 15.12 -11.10 3.21
CA GLU A 47 14.58 -12.45 3.09
C GLU A 47 14.45 -13.09 4.46
N ILE A 48 13.26 -13.61 4.76
CA ILE A 48 12.87 -14.07 6.08
C ILE A 48 12.62 -15.58 6.04
N GLU A 49 13.57 -16.32 6.60
CA GLU A 49 13.38 -17.74 6.84
C GLU A 49 12.43 -17.95 8.02
N THR A 50 11.35 -18.68 7.75
CA THR A 50 10.32 -19.03 8.71
C THR A 50 10.44 -20.51 9.09
N PRO A 51 10.13 -20.92 10.34
CA PRO A 51 10.14 -22.32 10.75
C PRO A 51 9.33 -23.26 9.86
N ARG A 52 8.23 -22.77 9.28
CA ARG A 52 7.49 -23.43 8.21
C ARG A 52 7.44 -22.49 7.00
N PRO A 53 7.67 -22.96 5.77
CA PRO A 53 7.57 -22.09 4.61
C PRO A 53 6.11 -21.65 4.39
N PHE A 54 5.90 -20.48 3.80
CA PHE A 54 4.54 -19.96 3.52
C PHE A 54 3.75 -20.88 2.57
N VAL A 55 4.44 -21.48 1.61
CA VAL A 55 3.99 -22.66 0.85
C VAL A 55 5.23 -23.50 0.55
N ASN A 56 5.06 -24.76 0.19
CA ASN A 56 6.18 -25.56 -0.30
C ASN A 56 6.67 -25.05 -1.66
N HIS A 57 7.90 -25.42 -2.01
CA HIS A 57 8.53 -25.12 -3.31
C HIS A 57 8.70 -23.62 -3.62
N LEU A 58 8.88 -22.79 -2.59
CA LEU A 58 9.35 -21.43 -2.79
C LEU A 58 10.75 -21.43 -3.41
N LEU A 59 10.96 -20.56 -4.41
CA LEU A 59 12.27 -20.36 -5.03
C LEU A 59 13.27 -19.68 -4.08
N TRP A 60 12.75 -18.85 -3.17
CA TRP A 60 13.47 -18.19 -2.08
C TRP A 60 12.49 -17.89 -0.93
N PRO A 61 12.97 -17.62 0.31
CA PRO A 61 12.10 -17.28 1.43
C PRO A 61 11.20 -16.06 1.15
N LEU A 62 10.15 -15.87 1.96
CA LEU A 62 9.37 -14.63 1.90
C LEU A 62 10.29 -13.42 2.06
N SER A 63 10.11 -12.40 1.22
CA SER A 63 10.98 -11.23 1.20
C SER A 63 10.19 -9.94 1.36
N ALA A 64 10.73 -8.99 2.12
CA ALA A 64 10.26 -7.62 2.17
C ALA A 64 11.26 -6.72 1.42
N GLN A 65 10.78 -5.91 0.48
CA GLN A 65 11.61 -4.92 -0.21
C GLN A 65 12.16 -3.90 0.79
N VAL A 66 13.42 -3.50 0.62
CA VAL A 66 14.03 -2.35 1.27
C VAL A 66 14.01 -1.16 0.32
N SER A 67 13.54 -0.02 0.82
CA SER A 67 13.57 1.26 0.11
C SER A 67 13.82 2.37 1.12
N PRO A 68 14.59 3.41 0.76
CA PRO A 68 14.72 4.61 1.59
C PRO A 68 13.37 5.28 1.90
N GLN A 69 12.34 5.05 1.06
CA GLN A 69 11.00 5.59 1.29
C GLN A 69 10.19 4.83 2.35
N PHE A 70 10.66 3.67 2.82
CA PHE A 70 9.95 2.91 3.85
C PHE A 70 10.51 3.27 5.22
N SER A 71 9.63 3.60 6.16
CA SER A 71 10.05 3.93 7.53
C SER A 71 10.73 2.70 8.17
N PRO A 72 11.93 2.84 8.75
CA PRO A 72 12.59 1.76 9.50
C PRO A 72 11.87 1.46 10.82
N ASN A 73 11.08 2.41 11.31
CA ASN A 73 10.35 2.33 12.58
C ASN A 73 9.03 1.58 12.46
N GLU A 74 8.53 1.39 11.23
CA GLU A 74 7.29 0.68 10.97
C GLU A 74 7.54 -0.77 10.53
N PRO A 75 6.60 -1.70 10.76
CA PRO A 75 6.65 -3.04 10.18
C PRO A 75 6.64 -3.05 8.66
N ALA A 76 7.20 -4.10 8.06
CA ALA A 76 6.97 -4.37 6.65
C ALA A 76 5.51 -4.85 6.47
N THR A 77 4.77 -4.23 5.57
CA THR A 77 3.35 -4.55 5.35
C THR A 77 3.10 -5.29 4.06
N GLU A 78 4.09 -5.39 3.17
CA GLU A 78 4.04 -6.30 2.04
C GLU A 78 5.24 -7.22 2.01
N PHE A 79 4.96 -8.49 1.72
CA PHE A 79 5.94 -9.53 1.48
C PHE A 79 5.66 -10.18 0.13
N SER A 80 6.70 -10.68 -0.52
CA SER A 80 6.53 -11.45 -1.74
C SER A 80 7.49 -12.62 -1.87
N ALA A 81 7.08 -13.61 -2.64
CA ALA A 81 7.89 -14.74 -3.06
C ALA A 81 7.33 -15.33 -4.35
N VAL A 82 7.98 -16.40 -4.83
CA VAL A 82 7.51 -17.18 -5.98
C VAL A 82 7.58 -18.65 -5.64
N SER A 83 6.51 -19.39 -5.88
CA SER A 83 6.49 -20.86 -5.82
C SER A 83 6.63 -21.46 -7.21
N TYR A 84 7.27 -22.61 -7.32
CA TYR A 84 7.47 -23.32 -8.58
C TYR A 84 7.49 -24.83 -8.38
N VAL A 85 6.61 -25.53 -9.06
CA VAL A 85 6.47 -27.00 -9.05
C VAL A 85 6.74 -27.58 -10.43
N SER A 86 6.27 -26.92 -11.50
CA SER A 86 6.47 -27.37 -12.88
C SER A 86 6.55 -26.20 -13.87
N ASP A 87 6.88 -26.47 -15.13
CA ASP A 87 6.85 -25.49 -16.21
C ASP A 87 5.41 -25.09 -16.63
N ASN A 88 4.38 -25.63 -15.98
CA ASN A 88 2.99 -25.28 -16.21
C ASN A 88 2.51 -24.23 -15.20
N ALA A 89 2.29 -23.00 -15.70
CA ALA A 89 1.82 -21.87 -14.91
C ALA A 89 0.49 -22.15 -14.17
N ALA A 90 -0.48 -22.76 -14.83
CA ALA A 90 -1.77 -23.07 -14.21
C ALA A 90 -1.63 -24.14 -13.10
N GLU A 91 -0.72 -25.09 -13.27
CA GLU A 91 -0.40 -26.07 -12.23
C GLU A 91 0.24 -25.43 -11.00
N ASN A 92 1.20 -24.51 -11.20
CA ASN A 92 1.82 -23.77 -10.09
C ASN A 92 0.79 -22.96 -9.29
N LEU A 93 -0.13 -22.28 -9.97
CA LEU A 93 -1.22 -21.56 -9.32
C LEU A 93 -2.10 -22.52 -8.52
N ARG A 94 -2.58 -23.61 -9.13
CA ARG A 94 -3.44 -24.60 -8.46
C ARG A 94 -2.77 -25.21 -7.24
N CYS A 95 -1.52 -25.68 -7.36
CA CYS A 95 -0.77 -26.26 -6.26
C CYS A 95 -0.53 -25.26 -5.12
N THR A 96 -0.38 -23.97 -5.42
CA THR A 96 -0.23 -22.92 -4.40
C THR A 96 -1.57 -22.63 -3.72
N VAL A 97 -2.68 -22.60 -4.48
CA VAL A 97 -4.03 -22.46 -3.93
C VAL A 97 -4.39 -23.61 -3.00
N ASP A 98 -4.16 -24.85 -3.44
CA ASP A 98 -4.48 -26.05 -2.66
C ASP A 98 -3.76 -26.09 -1.29
N GLN A 99 -2.56 -25.48 -1.20
CA GLN A 99 -1.80 -25.39 0.05
C GLN A 99 -2.33 -24.31 1.00
N LEU A 100 -2.88 -23.21 0.47
CA LEU A 100 -3.34 -22.06 1.26
C LEU A 100 -4.81 -22.13 1.63
N GLN A 101 -5.65 -22.73 0.79
CA GLN A 101 -7.10 -22.83 1.00
C GLN A 101 -7.49 -23.47 2.35
N PRO A 102 -6.80 -24.51 2.86
CA PRO A 102 -7.10 -25.06 4.19
C PRO A 102 -6.94 -24.07 5.35
N PHE A 103 -6.11 -23.03 5.19
CA PHE A 103 -5.83 -22.03 6.23
C PHE A 103 -6.60 -20.72 6.02
N LEU A 104 -6.76 -20.31 4.77
CA LEU A 104 -7.34 -19.01 4.41
C LEU A 104 -8.82 -19.09 4.00
N GLY A 105 -9.36 -20.31 3.82
CA GLY A 105 -10.71 -20.56 3.33
C GLY A 105 -10.84 -20.34 1.83
N ASP A 106 -12.06 -20.13 1.36
CA ASP A 106 -12.33 -19.89 -0.06
C ASP A 106 -11.87 -18.48 -0.47
N GLY A 107 -11.14 -18.40 -1.58
CA GLY A 107 -10.72 -17.13 -2.18
C GLY A 107 -11.46 -16.83 -3.47
N THR A 108 -11.15 -15.68 -4.06
CA THR A 108 -11.70 -15.24 -5.34
C THR A 108 -10.75 -15.56 -6.48
N VAL A 109 -11.22 -16.25 -7.50
CA VAL A 109 -10.47 -16.47 -8.74
C VAL A 109 -10.35 -15.15 -9.51
N LEU A 110 -9.14 -14.81 -9.92
CA LEU A 110 -8.85 -13.64 -10.73
C LEU A 110 -8.49 -14.07 -12.15
N ARG A 111 -9.02 -13.37 -13.14
CA ARG A 111 -8.67 -13.56 -14.55
C ARG A 111 -8.59 -12.21 -15.25
N SER A 112 -7.46 -11.96 -15.90
CA SER A 112 -7.25 -10.81 -16.76
C SER A 112 -6.97 -11.27 -18.20
N SER A 113 -6.70 -10.33 -19.10
CA SER A 113 -6.34 -10.65 -20.48
C SER A 113 -5.03 -11.42 -20.61
N ASN A 114 -4.10 -11.29 -19.66
CA ASN A 114 -2.77 -11.88 -19.71
C ASN A 114 -2.34 -12.62 -18.43
N SER A 115 -3.21 -12.76 -17.44
CA SER A 115 -2.86 -13.46 -16.20
C SER A 115 -4.04 -14.24 -15.62
N LEU A 116 -3.68 -15.29 -14.88
CA LEU A 116 -4.57 -16.01 -13.98
C LEU A 116 -4.12 -15.71 -12.56
N GLY A 117 -5.05 -15.76 -11.61
CA GLY A 117 -4.72 -15.55 -10.22
C GLY A 117 -5.80 -16.01 -9.27
N HIS A 118 -5.50 -15.86 -8.00
CA HIS A 118 -6.41 -16.16 -6.91
C HIS A 118 -6.12 -15.21 -5.75
N ARG A 119 -7.14 -14.81 -5.00
CA ARG A 119 -6.98 -13.81 -3.95
C ARG A 119 -7.82 -14.13 -2.73
N TRP A 120 -7.21 -13.96 -1.56
CA TRP A 120 -7.92 -13.92 -0.28
C TRP A 120 -7.83 -12.50 0.28
N VAL A 121 -8.94 -12.00 0.81
CA VAL A 121 -9.00 -10.70 1.49
C VAL A 121 -9.67 -10.90 2.85
N ALA A 122 -8.99 -10.44 3.90
CA ALA A 122 -9.52 -10.41 5.25
C ALA A 122 -9.28 -9.01 5.83
N SER A 123 -10.32 -8.18 5.87
CA SER A 123 -10.20 -6.76 6.24
C SER A 123 -9.18 -6.05 5.33
N LEU A 124 -8.13 -5.45 5.89
CA LEU A 124 -7.03 -4.78 5.17
C LEU A 124 -5.92 -5.74 4.73
N ALA A 125 -5.94 -7.00 5.18
CA ALA A 125 -4.95 -8.00 4.81
C ALA A 125 -5.37 -8.72 3.53
N SER A 126 -4.40 -9.07 2.69
CA SER A 126 -4.64 -9.86 1.49
C SER A 126 -3.50 -10.82 1.18
N VAL A 127 -3.83 -11.90 0.49
CA VAL A 127 -2.88 -12.76 -0.20
C VAL A 127 -3.32 -12.83 -1.65
N GLU A 128 -2.40 -12.53 -2.56
CA GLU A 128 -2.63 -12.48 -4.00
C GLU A 128 -1.67 -13.42 -4.70
N LEU A 129 -2.22 -14.25 -5.57
CA LEU A 129 -1.48 -15.20 -6.38
C LEU A 129 -1.64 -14.81 -7.85
N HIS A 130 -0.53 -14.79 -8.58
CA HIS A 130 -0.55 -14.51 -10.01
C HIS A 130 0.39 -15.42 -10.79
N VAL A 131 -0.08 -15.84 -11.95
CA VAL A 131 0.73 -16.46 -12.99
C VAL A 131 0.44 -15.79 -14.33
N TRP A 132 1.43 -15.82 -15.21
CA TRP A 132 1.34 -15.27 -16.57
C TRP A 132 1.58 -16.38 -17.58
N PRO A 133 0.57 -17.21 -17.87
CA PRO A 133 0.75 -18.35 -18.77
C PRO A 133 1.24 -17.88 -20.16
N PRO A 134 2.22 -18.57 -20.77
CA PRO A 134 2.78 -18.18 -22.06
C PRO A 134 1.72 -18.02 -23.16
N GLU A 135 0.70 -18.88 -23.17
CA GLU A 135 -0.42 -18.86 -24.12
C GLU A 135 -1.33 -17.63 -23.97
N MET A 136 -1.25 -16.91 -22.85
CA MET A 136 -1.99 -15.67 -22.59
C MET A 136 -1.15 -14.40 -22.87
N GLN A 137 0.14 -14.53 -23.16
CA GLN A 137 1.00 -13.37 -23.42
C GLN A 137 0.93 -12.94 -24.90
N GLN A 138 0.41 -11.74 -25.15
CA GLN A 138 0.48 -11.11 -26.48
C GLN A 138 1.85 -10.43 -26.64
N GLY A 139 2.83 -11.19 -27.14
CA GLY A 139 4.20 -10.75 -27.30
C GLY A 139 5.07 -11.09 -26.09
N LEU A 140 6.30 -11.55 -26.34
CA LEU A 140 7.27 -11.82 -25.29
C LEU A 140 7.86 -10.50 -24.83
N ALA A 141 7.26 -9.89 -23.81
CA ALA A 141 7.98 -8.87 -23.06
C ALA A 141 9.23 -9.53 -22.44
N LEU A 142 10.41 -9.06 -22.83
CA LEU A 142 11.67 -9.49 -22.24
C LEU A 142 11.70 -8.99 -20.78
N ASN A 143 11.43 -9.88 -19.84
CA ASN A 143 11.66 -9.61 -18.44
C ASN A 143 13.08 -10.08 -18.09
N PRO A 144 14.02 -9.18 -17.74
CA PRO A 144 15.39 -9.56 -17.37
C PRO A 144 15.45 -10.57 -16.22
N ALA A 145 14.44 -10.59 -15.36
CA ALA A 145 14.31 -11.57 -14.30
C ALA A 145 14.28 -13.02 -14.83
N TYR A 146 13.69 -13.25 -16.02
CA TYR A 146 13.57 -14.57 -16.64
C TYR A 146 14.88 -15.10 -17.21
N GLU A 147 15.85 -14.22 -17.46
CA GLU A 147 17.20 -14.61 -17.88
C GLU A 147 18.04 -15.08 -16.69
N LYS A 148 17.88 -14.39 -15.54
CA LYS A 148 18.55 -14.76 -14.28
C LYS A 148 17.93 -15.99 -13.63
N GLU A 149 16.61 -16.17 -13.73
CA GLU A 149 15.88 -17.31 -13.19
C GLU A 149 14.73 -17.72 -14.13
N SER A 150 14.95 -18.77 -14.92
CA SER A 150 14.01 -19.19 -15.97
C SER A 150 12.70 -19.75 -15.42
N ARG A 151 12.69 -20.27 -14.19
CA ARG A 151 11.47 -20.81 -13.54
C ARG A 151 10.39 -19.74 -13.34
N LEU A 152 10.76 -18.47 -13.30
CA LEU A 152 9.82 -17.35 -13.17
C LEU A 152 8.87 -17.19 -14.36
N LYS A 153 9.16 -17.79 -15.51
CA LYS A 153 8.25 -17.81 -16.66
C LYS A 153 6.94 -18.55 -16.37
N ALA A 154 6.98 -19.51 -15.45
CA ALA A 154 5.82 -20.31 -15.05
C ALA A 154 5.49 -20.21 -13.55
N GLY A 155 6.42 -19.75 -12.71
CA GLY A 155 6.25 -19.67 -11.27
C GLY A 155 5.03 -18.85 -10.85
N CYS A 156 4.39 -19.24 -9.74
CA CYS A 156 3.30 -18.50 -9.14
C CYS A 156 3.85 -17.42 -8.22
N TRP A 157 3.69 -16.16 -8.62
CA TRP A 157 4.00 -15.03 -7.77
C TRP A 157 3.01 -14.96 -6.61
N ILE A 158 3.54 -14.68 -5.43
CA ILE A 158 2.81 -14.57 -4.19
C ILE A 158 3.05 -13.17 -3.64
N GLY A 159 1.99 -12.39 -3.53
CA GLY A 159 1.96 -11.12 -2.83
C GLY A 159 1.18 -11.25 -1.53
N ILE A 160 1.74 -10.75 -0.44
CA ILE A 160 1.09 -10.74 0.87
C ILE A 160 1.03 -9.31 1.33
N THR A 161 -0.13 -8.89 1.79
CA THR A 161 -0.33 -7.63 2.49
C THR A 161 -0.84 -7.92 3.90
N THR A 162 -0.14 -7.46 4.93
CA THR A 162 -0.48 -7.79 6.33
C THR A 162 -1.69 -7.03 6.86
N GLY A 163 -2.04 -5.91 6.22
CA GLY A 163 -3.09 -5.01 6.67
C GLY A 163 -2.75 -4.26 7.97
N PHE A 164 -1.49 -4.30 8.42
CA PHE A 164 -1.06 -3.57 9.61
C PHE A 164 -1.31 -2.06 9.45
N ARG A 165 -1.71 -1.43 10.57
CA ARG A 165 -1.77 0.01 10.76
C ARG A 165 -1.22 0.35 12.14
N PRO A 166 -0.52 1.48 12.28
CA PRO A 166 -0.14 2.01 13.58
C PRO A 166 -1.36 2.15 14.49
N TRP A 167 -1.16 1.85 15.77
CA TRP A 167 -2.19 2.05 16.79
C TRP A 167 -2.42 3.54 16.99
N VAL A 168 -3.67 3.92 17.21
CA VAL A 168 -4.05 5.31 17.50
C VAL A 168 -3.90 5.52 19.01
N SER A 169 -3.04 6.43 19.42
CA SER A 169 -2.87 6.81 20.83
C SER A 169 -4.12 7.52 21.38
N GLU A 170 -4.29 7.57 22.70
CA GLU A 170 -5.39 8.32 23.32
C GLU A 170 -5.39 9.81 22.93
N THR A 171 -4.20 10.39 22.78
CA THR A 171 -4.02 11.77 22.30
C THR A 171 -4.52 11.95 20.87
N GLU A 172 -4.13 11.05 19.96
CA GLU A 172 -4.60 11.09 18.58
C GLU A 172 -6.11 10.84 18.48
N ILE A 173 -6.67 9.92 19.28
CA ILE A 173 -8.11 9.71 19.36
C ILE A 173 -8.79 11.02 19.75
N ALA A 174 -8.36 11.68 20.82
CA ALA A 174 -8.95 12.94 21.26
C ALA A 174 -8.88 14.02 20.16
N GLN A 175 -7.76 14.11 19.44
CA GLN A 175 -7.56 15.05 18.33
C GLN A 175 -8.46 14.75 17.13
N ILE A 176 -8.64 13.48 16.76
CA ILE A 176 -9.53 13.05 15.67
C ILE A 176 -11.00 13.26 16.07
N MET A 177 -11.36 12.98 17.31
CA MET A 177 -12.72 13.23 17.81
C MET A 177 -13.04 14.73 17.88
N ALA A 178 -12.04 15.58 18.13
CA ALA A 178 -12.15 17.04 18.09
C ALA A 178 -11.85 17.64 16.70
N PHE A 179 -12.08 16.87 15.63
CA PHE A 179 -11.83 17.29 14.26
C PHE A 179 -12.69 18.49 13.83
N GLU A 180 -12.03 19.53 13.33
CA GLU A 180 -12.64 20.70 12.71
C GLU A 180 -12.49 20.62 11.18
N PRO A 181 -13.60 20.41 10.43
CA PRO A 181 -13.54 20.35 8.98
C PRO A 181 -13.18 21.72 8.39
N VAL A 182 -12.29 21.70 7.39
CA VAL A 182 -11.87 22.88 6.62
C VAL A 182 -12.47 22.86 5.22
N ALA A 183 -12.38 21.71 4.54
CA ALA A 183 -12.87 21.58 3.17
C ALA A 183 -13.35 20.16 2.88
N ARG A 184 -14.39 20.06 2.04
CA ARG A 184 -14.95 18.78 1.60
C ARG A 184 -14.14 18.24 0.43
N ILE A 185 -13.80 16.95 0.47
CA ILE A 185 -13.29 16.20 -0.67
C ILE A 185 -14.52 15.72 -1.46
N ARG A 186 -14.60 16.11 -2.73
CA ARG A 186 -15.68 15.64 -3.60
C ARG A 186 -15.46 14.16 -3.93
N GLU A 187 -16.55 13.41 -4.04
CA GLU A 187 -16.49 11.95 -4.23
C GLU A 187 -15.78 11.58 -5.52
N GLU A 188 -16.01 12.35 -6.59
CA GLU A 188 -15.34 12.19 -7.87
C GLU A 188 -13.81 12.39 -7.80
N TRP A 189 -13.31 13.11 -6.78
CA TRP A 189 -11.87 13.35 -6.59
C TRP A 189 -11.14 12.27 -5.81
N LEU A 190 -11.88 11.31 -5.24
CA LEU A 190 -11.30 10.16 -4.57
C LEU A 190 -10.91 9.07 -5.57
N GLY A 191 -11.19 9.25 -6.87
CA GLY A 191 -11.05 8.24 -7.92
C GLY A 191 -12.00 7.05 -7.72
N ALA A 192 -12.07 6.13 -8.70
CA ALA A 192 -12.90 4.92 -8.57
C ALA A 192 -12.46 4.08 -7.35
N ALA A 193 -13.34 3.94 -6.35
CA ALA A 193 -13.06 3.16 -5.16
C ALA A 193 -12.60 1.75 -5.58
N PRO A 194 -11.49 1.24 -5.03
CA PRO A 194 -11.14 -0.15 -5.28
C PRO A 194 -12.31 -1.01 -4.80
N SER A 195 -12.59 -2.10 -5.51
CA SER A 195 -13.67 -3.03 -5.16
C SER A 195 -13.53 -3.63 -3.75
N PHE A 196 -12.37 -3.44 -3.10
CA PHE A 196 -12.05 -3.94 -1.77
C PHE A 196 -11.19 -2.91 -1.00
N PRO A 197 -11.20 -2.93 0.35
CA PRO A 197 -10.29 -2.12 1.16
C PRO A 197 -8.84 -2.41 0.76
N ARG A 198 -8.08 -1.37 0.38
CA ARG A 198 -6.66 -1.50 0.08
C ARG A 198 -5.87 -1.30 1.37
N SER A 199 -4.78 -2.03 1.57
CA SER A 199 -3.79 -1.59 2.54
C SER A 199 -3.14 -0.29 2.05
N GLY A 200 -2.77 0.55 3.00
CA GLY A 200 -2.05 1.79 2.78
C GLY A 200 -0.70 1.44 2.22
N LEU A 201 -0.20 2.34 1.40
CA LEU A 201 1.06 2.15 0.72
C LEU A 201 2.17 2.11 1.77
N GLN A 202 3.12 1.18 1.63
CA GLN A 202 4.15 0.96 2.66
C GLN A 202 4.94 2.24 3.00
N TYR A 203 5.07 3.14 2.03
CA TYR A 203 5.78 4.39 2.20
C TYR A 203 4.95 5.48 2.92
N GLU A 204 3.67 5.27 3.19
CA GLU A 204 2.81 6.26 3.87
C GLU A 204 2.37 5.81 5.27
N LEU A 205 2.83 4.62 5.67
CA LEU A 205 2.28 3.85 6.78
C LEU A 205 2.27 4.62 8.11
N GLU A 206 3.32 5.37 8.41
CA GLU A 206 3.44 6.16 9.66
C GLU A 206 2.35 7.24 9.81
N PHE A 207 1.71 7.65 8.71
CA PHE A 207 0.65 8.66 8.68
C PHE A 207 -0.75 8.07 8.53
N THR A 208 -0.86 6.79 8.15
CA THR A 208 -2.15 6.12 8.00
C THR A 208 -2.66 5.59 9.34
N ARG A 209 -3.97 5.68 9.57
CA ARG A 209 -4.62 5.12 10.77
C ARG A 209 -5.65 4.04 10.38
N PRO A 210 -5.91 3.06 11.25
CA PRO A 210 -6.90 2.02 10.98
C PRO A 210 -8.29 2.63 10.75
N PRO A 211 -9.11 2.03 9.88
CA PRO A 211 -10.50 2.42 9.76
C PRO A 211 -11.24 2.11 11.06
N ASP A 212 -11.85 3.12 11.66
CA ASP A 212 -12.71 3.01 12.85
C ASP A 212 -14.00 3.78 12.60
N ALA A 213 -15.14 3.19 12.98
CA ALA A 213 -16.45 3.84 12.87
C ALA A 213 -16.53 5.11 13.71
N ALA A 214 -15.77 5.19 14.81
CA ALA A 214 -15.65 6.40 15.62
C ALA A 214 -15.08 7.60 14.83
N PHE A 215 -14.36 7.36 13.73
CA PHE A 215 -13.73 8.40 12.90
C PHE A 215 -14.50 8.71 11.61
N ASP A 216 -15.68 8.13 11.41
CA ASP A 216 -16.46 8.31 10.17
C ASP A 216 -16.93 9.76 9.95
N HIS A 217 -17.02 10.58 11.00
CA HIS A 217 -17.32 12.02 10.86
C HIS A 217 -16.24 12.77 10.07
N CYS A 218 -15.00 12.26 10.04
CA CYS A 218 -13.91 12.82 9.24
C CYS A 218 -14.01 12.43 7.76
N ARG A 219 -14.75 11.38 7.40
CA ARG A 219 -14.77 10.79 6.05
C ARG A 219 -15.21 11.79 4.99
N GLY A 220 -14.41 11.93 3.94
CA GLY A 220 -14.61 12.87 2.84
C GLY A 220 -14.26 14.32 3.19
N TRP A 221 -13.52 14.56 4.27
CA TRP A 221 -13.10 15.89 4.70
C TRP A 221 -11.59 16.03 4.82
N ILE A 222 -11.13 17.27 4.69
CA ILE A 222 -9.82 17.78 5.07
C ILE A 222 -10.05 18.73 6.22
N GLY A 223 -9.23 18.65 7.27
CA GLY A 223 -9.36 19.51 8.44
C GLY A 223 -8.20 19.37 9.41
N CYS A 224 -8.44 19.77 10.65
CA CYS A 224 -7.44 19.77 11.70
C CYS A 224 -8.06 19.27 13.01
N SER A 225 -7.22 18.93 13.98
CA SER A 225 -7.67 18.95 15.38
C SER A 225 -8.02 20.38 15.81
N SER A 226 -8.91 20.53 16.79
CA SER A 226 -9.34 21.84 17.31
C SER A 226 -8.20 22.70 17.86
N ASP A 227 -7.18 22.07 18.44
CA ASP A 227 -5.95 22.72 18.92
C ASP A 227 -4.93 23.02 17.80
N ARG A 228 -5.26 22.67 16.54
CA ARG A 228 -4.43 22.84 15.34
C ARG A 228 -3.08 22.13 15.39
N THR A 229 -2.91 21.12 16.23
CA THR A 229 -1.67 20.34 16.34
C THR A 229 -1.60 19.15 15.37
N ALA A 230 -2.74 18.76 14.78
CA ALA A 230 -2.81 17.70 13.77
C ALA A 230 -3.52 18.17 12.51
N PHE A 231 -2.96 17.81 11.35
CA PHE A 231 -3.60 17.89 10.05
C PHE A 231 -4.20 16.53 9.69
N ILE A 232 -5.50 16.50 9.42
CA ILE A 232 -6.27 15.26 9.24
C ILE A 232 -7.01 15.33 7.92
N PHE A 233 -6.88 14.30 7.11
CA PHE A 233 -7.71 14.15 5.92
C PHE A 233 -8.13 12.70 5.75
N TYR A 234 -9.38 12.50 5.37
CA TYR A 234 -9.95 11.17 5.19
C TYR A 234 -10.59 11.07 3.83
N GLY A 235 -9.81 10.60 2.85
CA GLY A 235 -10.32 10.21 1.55
C GLY A 235 -10.67 8.72 1.54
N ARG A 236 -9.81 7.93 0.91
CA ARG A 236 -9.89 6.46 0.95
C ARG A 236 -9.40 5.88 2.27
N GLU A 237 -8.39 6.53 2.85
CA GLU A 237 -7.80 6.17 4.13
C GLU A 237 -7.78 7.40 5.03
N LEU A 238 -7.75 7.15 6.33
CA LEU A 238 -7.58 8.19 7.33
C LEU A 238 -6.09 8.49 7.48
N TYR A 239 -5.71 9.71 7.16
CA TYR A 239 -4.39 10.24 7.40
C TYR A 239 -4.39 11.16 8.61
N PHE A 240 -3.43 10.93 9.50
CA PHE A 240 -3.12 11.76 10.63
C PHE A 240 -1.67 12.22 10.48
N VAL A 241 -1.48 13.53 10.34
CA VAL A 241 -0.15 14.13 10.18
C VAL A 241 0.04 15.18 11.27
N PRO A 242 1.06 15.07 12.14
CA PRO A 242 1.40 16.14 13.07
C PRO A 242 1.62 17.45 12.31
N MET A 243 1.01 18.56 12.76
CA MET A 243 1.07 19.85 12.06
C MET A 243 2.51 20.36 11.91
N GLU A 244 3.40 20.04 12.86
CA GLU A 244 4.82 20.36 12.78
C GLU A 244 5.57 19.60 11.67
N ALA A 245 5.10 18.41 11.31
CA ALA A 245 5.63 17.62 10.21
C ALA A 245 5.15 18.17 8.85
N VAL A 246 4.00 18.83 8.78
CA VAL A 246 3.52 19.45 7.54
C VAL A 246 4.47 20.58 7.10
N VAL A 247 5.12 20.39 5.95
CA VAL A 247 6.02 21.38 5.34
C VAL A 247 5.21 22.35 4.49
N GLN A 248 4.44 21.83 3.52
CA GLN A 248 3.67 22.62 2.57
C GLN A 248 2.61 21.77 1.88
N LEU A 249 1.65 22.43 1.23
CA LEU A 249 0.75 21.83 0.25
C LEU A 249 1.31 22.02 -1.16
N GLN A 250 1.06 21.04 -2.02
CA GLN A 250 1.44 21.06 -3.42
C GLN A 250 0.26 20.70 -4.30
N VAL A 251 0.12 21.40 -5.44
CA VAL A 251 -0.77 20.97 -6.52
C VAL A 251 0.08 20.60 -7.72
N GLU A 252 0.08 19.31 -8.05
CA GLU A 252 0.61 18.81 -9.33
C GLU A 252 -0.45 18.99 -10.40
N ARG A 253 -0.06 19.52 -11.57
CA ARG A 253 -1.00 19.87 -12.66
C ARG A 253 -0.49 19.29 -13.97
N VAL A 254 -1.28 18.38 -14.51
CA VAL A 254 -0.97 17.63 -15.71
C VAL A 254 -1.92 18.05 -16.83
N LEU A 255 -1.37 18.55 -17.92
CA LEU A 255 -2.10 18.85 -19.14
C LEU A 255 -2.32 17.58 -19.96
N PRO A 256 -3.48 17.45 -20.62
CA PRO A 256 -3.74 16.32 -21.52
C PRO A 256 -2.71 16.25 -22.66
N ALA A 257 -2.22 15.05 -22.94
CA ALA A 257 -1.43 14.75 -24.13
C ALA A 257 -1.76 13.36 -24.69
N LYS A 258 -1.45 12.29 -23.95
CA LYS A 258 -1.91 10.91 -24.29
C LYS A 258 -3.03 10.40 -23.41
N GLY A 259 -3.05 10.80 -22.13
CA GLY A 259 -4.15 10.54 -21.21
C GLY A 259 -4.97 11.80 -20.92
N PRO A 260 -5.93 11.69 -19.98
CA PRO A 260 -6.90 12.74 -19.70
C PRO A 260 -6.31 13.98 -19.01
N GLY A 261 -5.06 13.94 -18.54
CA GLY A 261 -4.48 14.97 -17.68
C GLY A 261 -5.12 14.97 -16.28
N GLY A 262 -4.97 16.08 -15.55
CA GLY A 262 -5.61 16.27 -14.25
C GLY A 262 -4.82 17.12 -13.28
N SER A 263 -5.25 17.16 -12.03
CA SER A 263 -4.50 17.74 -10.93
C SER A 263 -4.51 16.81 -9.70
N SER A 264 -3.48 16.91 -8.86
CA SER A 264 -3.41 16.18 -7.59
C SER A 264 -3.00 17.11 -6.47
N LEU A 265 -3.83 17.20 -5.43
CA LEU A 265 -3.53 17.91 -4.19
C LEU A 265 -2.77 16.98 -3.26
N ARG A 266 -1.59 17.43 -2.86
CA ARG A 266 -0.63 16.66 -2.07
C ARG A 266 -0.18 17.47 -0.86
N VAL A 267 0.21 16.77 0.19
CA VAL A 267 0.89 17.37 1.35
C VAL A 267 2.31 16.81 1.44
N LEU A 268 3.28 17.72 1.56
CA LEU A 268 4.68 17.38 1.82
C LEU A 268 4.89 17.37 3.33
N CYS A 269 5.32 16.24 3.87
CA CYS A 269 5.51 15.99 5.29
C CYS A 269 6.97 15.68 5.57
N ARG A 270 7.51 16.13 6.70
CA ARG A 270 8.79 15.64 7.22
C ARG A 270 8.63 14.23 7.75
N CYS A 271 9.66 13.44 7.57
CA CYS A 271 9.79 12.13 8.21
C CYS A 271 10.77 12.21 9.38
N ASP A 272 10.64 11.28 10.30
CA ASP A 272 11.45 11.19 11.52
C ASP A 272 12.65 10.22 11.36
N TYR A 273 13.03 9.88 10.13
CA TYR A 273 14.06 8.88 9.86
C TYR A 273 14.99 9.27 8.70
N ALA A 274 16.24 8.79 8.75
CA ALA A 274 17.33 9.28 7.89
C ALA A 274 17.24 8.90 6.40
N GLY A 275 16.45 7.89 6.05
CA GLY A 275 16.35 7.38 4.67
C GLY A 275 15.59 8.31 3.72
N GLN A 276 14.71 9.16 4.24
CA GLN A 276 13.90 10.08 3.46
C GLN A 276 13.59 11.28 4.34
N GLU A 277 13.99 12.49 3.96
CA GLU A 277 13.71 13.70 4.78
C GLU A 277 12.23 14.09 4.72
N THR A 278 11.61 13.94 3.54
CA THR A 278 10.21 14.33 3.31
C THR A 278 9.44 13.34 2.45
N LYS A 279 8.15 13.22 2.69
CA LYS A 279 7.22 12.39 1.91
C LYS A 279 6.06 13.21 1.39
N THR A 280 5.56 12.77 0.25
CA THR A 280 4.40 13.39 -0.37
C THR A 280 3.21 12.45 -0.25
N LEU A 281 2.18 12.88 0.46
CA LEU A 281 0.93 12.14 0.63
C LEU A 281 -0.12 12.74 -0.29
N THR A 282 -0.86 11.91 -1.01
CA THR A 282 -1.95 12.37 -1.89
C THR A 282 -3.24 12.52 -1.10
N ILE A 283 -3.82 13.72 -1.12
CA ILE A 283 -5.11 14.01 -0.47
C ILE A 283 -6.26 13.64 -1.41
N CYS A 284 -6.22 14.14 -2.65
CA CYS A 284 -7.21 13.87 -3.70
C CYS A 284 -6.67 14.24 -5.10
N SER A 285 -7.36 13.77 -6.14
CA SER A 285 -7.01 14.03 -7.54
C SER A 285 -8.25 14.39 -8.37
N ALA A 286 -8.15 15.35 -9.28
CA ALA A 286 -9.24 15.82 -10.13
C ALA A 286 -8.88 15.73 -11.61
N ASN A 287 -9.90 15.70 -12.48
CA ASN A 287 -9.71 15.56 -13.93
C ASN A 287 -9.24 16.85 -14.60
N GLY A 288 -9.59 18.02 -14.07
CA GLY A 288 -9.10 19.30 -14.59
C GLY A 288 -7.78 19.70 -13.96
N ALA A 289 -6.88 20.27 -14.79
CA ALA A 289 -5.55 20.71 -14.35
C ALA A 289 -5.58 21.87 -13.32
N GLY A 290 -6.68 22.61 -13.21
CA GLY A 290 -6.84 23.70 -12.22
C GLY A 290 -7.91 23.44 -11.16
N ASP A 291 -8.57 22.28 -11.17
CA ASP A 291 -9.76 22.00 -10.34
C ASP A 291 -9.46 22.03 -8.84
N LEU A 292 -8.19 21.81 -8.45
CA LEU A 292 -7.77 21.74 -7.06
C LEU A 292 -7.10 23.02 -6.55
N ASP A 293 -6.89 24.04 -7.39
CA ASP A 293 -6.16 25.26 -7.00
C ASP A 293 -6.88 26.02 -5.87
N GLU A 294 -8.21 26.19 -5.97
CA GLU A 294 -9.01 26.88 -4.95
C GLU A 294 -9.13 26.07 -3.64
N LEU A 295 -9.31 24.75 -3.77
CA LEU A 295 -9.33 23.84 -2.63
C LEU A 295 -8.00 23.93 -1.87
N ALA A 296 -6.89 23.85 -2.59
CA ALA A 296 -5.54 23.91 -2.02
C ALA A 296 -5.29 25.26 -1.33
N ALA A 297 -5.71 26.37 -1.94
CA ALA A 297 -5.60 27.71 -1.34
C ALA A 297 -6.42 27.83 -0.05
N THR A 298 -7.62 27.24 -0.02
CA THR A 298 -8.48 27.21 1.16
C THR A 298 -7.83 26.42 2.30
N VAL A 299 -7.36 25.21 2.02
CA VAL A 299 -6.68 24.36 3.02
C VAL A 299 -5.40 25.03 3.51
N SER A 300 -4.56 25.54 2.60
CA SER A 300 -3.29 26.23 2.93
C SER A 300 -3.50 27.38 3.91
N ARG A 301 -4.48 28.26 3.66
CA ARG A 301 -4.82 29.36 4.57
C ARG A 301 -5.27 28.85 5.93
N ALA A 302 -6.11 27.81 5.96
CA ALA A 302 -6.68 27.28 7.20
C ALA A 302 -5.63 26.60 8.10
N ILE A 303 -4.59 25.99 7.51
CA ILE A 303 -3.52 25.33 8.27
C ILE A 303 -2.27 26.21 8.44
N ALA A 304 -2.29 27.43 7.89
CA ALA A 304 -1.17 28.38 7.88
C ALA A 304 0.14 27.77 7.35
N LYS A 305 0.05 26.96 6.28
CA LYS A 305 1.21 26.36 5.61
C LYS A 305 1.35 26.86 4.18
N PRO A 306 2.58 26.96 3.63
CA PRO A 306 2.78 27.37 2.25
C PRO A 306 2.02 26.48 1.25
N LEU A 307 1.62 27.09 0.13
CA LEU A 307 1.07 26.40 -1.03
C LEU A 307 1.99 26.61 -2.21
N VAL A 308 2.37 25.52 -2.88
CA VAL A 308 3.12 25.55 -4.13
C VAL A 308 2.25 24.97 -5.25
N LEU A 309 1.95 25.78 -6.25
CA LEU A 309 1.33 25.31 -7.48
C LEU A 309 2.46 24.94 -8.46
N LEU A 310 2.68 23.65 -8.67
CA LEU A 310 3.76 23.19 -9.54
C LEU A 310 3.48 23.56 -11.01
N PRO A 311 4.52 23.71 -11.85
CA PRO A 311 4.34 24.00 -13.27
C PRO A 311 3.45 22.97 -13.96
N HIS A 312 2.76 23.40 -15.02
CA HIS A 312 2.03 22.47 -15.87
C HIS A 312 3.00 21.54 -16.61
N VAL A 313 2.74 20.25 -16.53
CA VAL A 313 3.49 19.21 -17.28
C VAL A 313 2.52 18.46 -18.20
N TYR A 314 2.98 18.00 -19.36
CA TYR A 314 2.14 17.16 -20.23
C TYR A 314 2.19 15.70 -19.80
N ASP A 315 1.07 14.99 -19.93
CA ASP A 315 0.97 13.54 -19.71
C ASP A 315 1.70 12.77 -20.82
N CYS A 316 2.99 12.48 -20.62
CA CYS A 316 3.91 11.96 -21.64
C CYS A 316 3.91 10.43 -21.82
#